data_AF-A0ABD5N048-F1
#
_entry.id   AF-A0ABD5N048-F1
#
_cell.length_a   1.000
_cell.length_b   1.000
_cell.length_c   1.000
_cell.angle_alpha   90.00
_cell.angle_beta   90.00
_cell.angle_gamma   90.00
#
_symmetry.space_group_name_H-M   'P 1'
#
loop_
_entity.id
_entity.type
_entity.pdbx_description
1 polymer ?
#
loop_
_entity_poly.entity_id
_entity_poly.type
_entity_poly.pdbx_seq_one_letter_code
_entity_poly.pdbx_strand_id
1 'polypeptide(L)'
;MKEQMNYYKHYEKFMKMNLEQSIVKTSEYRDFVEIYPHITESIRLKREIERLTKKMKSEKERSGKIKIKKEINNSKTKLRKNDLFKRLHGESKQESKFQRTYKLSNSKMRVSSFIKKPYIIINNKLRNLQKKKKNSMYRHLPPTIFNLRELDVTEKGLVLREWLHEKRKKNH
;
A
#
# COMPACT_ATOMS: atom_id res chain seq x y z
N MET A 1 -1.36 28.04 -3.30
CA MET A 1 -1.50 26.56 -3.36
C MET A 1 -0.22 25.80 -3.01
N LYS A 2 1.01 26.30 -3.30
CA LYS A 2 2.27 25.59 -3.01
C LYS A 2 2.57 25.39 -1.51
N GLU A 3 2.30 26.40 -0.67
CA GLU A 3 2.53 26.29 0.78
C GLU A 3 1.65 25.25 1.47
N GLN A 4 0.37 25.15 1.09
CA GLN A 4 -0.56 24.15 1.63
C GLN A 4 -0.13 22.70 1.33
N MET A 5 0.60 22.47 0.23
CA MET A 5 1.16 21.15 -0.09
C MET A 5 2.42 20.81 0.72
N ASN A 6 3.20 21.80 1.14
CA ASN A 6 4.37 21.55 1.99
C ASN A 6 3.95 21.03 3.36
N TYR A 7 2.91 21.63 3.96
CA TYR A 7 2.43 21.22 5.28
C TYR A 7 1.74 19.84 5.31
N TYR A 8 1.23 19.37 4.15
CA TYR A 8 0.73 18.01 4.04
C TYR A 8 1.82 16.95 4.28
N LYS A 9 3.07 17.20 3.85
CA LYS A 9 4.18 16.25 4.08
C LYS A 9 4.46 16.06 5.57
N HIS A 10 4.39 17.14 6.35
CA HIS A 10 4.52 17.08 7.81
C HIS A 10 3.38 16.25 8.42
N TYR A 11 2.13 16.53 8.01
CA TYR A 11 0.97 15.73 8.43
C TYR A 11 1.13 14.24 8.11
N GLU A 12 1.56 13.90 6.90
CA GLU A 12 1.80 12.52 6.48
C GLU A 12 2.90 11.85 7.32
N LYS A 13 3.98 12.57 7.62
CA LYS A 13 5.06 12.10 8.49
C LYS A 13 4.53 11.75 9.88
N PHE A 14 3.68 12.60 10.48
CA PHE A 14 3.08 12.33 11.78
C PHE A 14 2.13 11.14 11.80
N MET A 15 1.42 10.89 10.69
CA MET A 15 0.55 9.71 10.58
C MET A 15 1.33 8.40 10.40
N LYS A 16 2.54 8.46 9.86
CA LYS A 16 3.43 7.30 9.66
C LYS A 16 4.38 7.03 10.83
N MET A 17 4.65 8.02 11.68
CA MET A 17 5.56 7.87 12.83
C MET A 17 5.06 6.83 13.84
N ASN A 18 5.98 5.99 14.33
CA ASN A 18 5.70 4.95 15.33
C ASN A 18 5.15 5.54 16.62
N LEU A 19 4.17 4.85 17.20
CA LEU A 19 3.43 5.35 18.35
C LEU A 19 4.34 5.76 19.51
N GLU A 20 5.41 5.05 19.79
CA GLU A 20 6.34 5.30 20.90
C GLU A 20 7.20 6.57 20.72
N GLN A 21 7.44 6.99 19.48
CA GLN A 21 8.23 8.18 19.20
C GLN A 21 7.46 9.46 19.58
N SER A 22 8.12 10.35 20.31
CA SER A 22 7.56 11.65 20.66
C SER A 22 7.58 12.58 19.46
N ILE A 23 6.39 12.99 18.99
CA ILE A 23 6.27 13.96 17.90
C ILE A 23 6.76 15.35 18.34
N VAL A 24 6.62 15.70 19.62
CA VAL A 24 6.93 17.04 20.15
C VAL A 24 8.40 17.43 19.95
N LYS A 25 9.29 16.44 19.80
CA LYS A 25 10.74 16.66 19.65
C LYS A 25 11.19 16.89 18.20
N THR A 26 10.32 16.71 17.20
CA THR A 26 10.72 16.83 15.79
C THR A 26 10.67 18.29 15.32
N SER A 27 11.62 18.72 14.48
CA SER A 27 11.60 20.07 13.89
C SER A 27 10.30 20.33 13.12
N GLU A 28 9.82 19.32 12.38
CA GLU A 28 8.56 19.41 11.64
C GLU A 28 7.35 19.70 12.54
N TYR A 29 7.42 19.32 13.82
CA TYR A 29 6.34 19.58 14.75
C TYR A 29 6.31 21.05 15.16
N ARG A 30 7.47 21.69 15.35
CA ARG A 30 7.54 23.12 15.67
C ARG A 30 6.92 23.93 14.53
N ASP A 31 7.38 23.67 13.31
CA ASP A 31 6.91 24.37 12.11
C ASP A 31 5.40 24.15 11.88
N PHE A 32 4.90 22.92 12.12
CA PHE A 32 3.50 22.59 11.90
C PHE A 32 2.58 23.10 13.03
N VAL A 33 3.07 23.24 14.27
CA VAL A 33 2.32 23.80 15.40
C VAL A 33 2.07 25.29 15.22
N GLU A 34 3.04 26.03 14.69
CA GLU A 34 2.89 27.48 14.47
C GLU A 34 1.73 27.80 13.51
N ILE A 35 1.45 26.90 12.57
CA ILE A 35 0.50 27.13 11.49
C ILE A 35 -0.83 26.41 11.75
N TYR A 36 -0.78 25.20 12.29
CA TYR A 36 -1.96 24.39 12.61
C TYR A 36 -1.89 23.85 14.05
N PRO A 37 -1.97 24.73 15.06
CA PRO A 37 -1.86 24.37 16.47
C PRO A 37 -2.96 23.39 16.92
N HIS A 38 -4.16 23.48 16.34
CA HIS A 38 -5.26 22.62 16.77
C HIS A 38 -5.23 21.26 16.06
N ILE A 39 -4.79 21.18 14.80
CA ILE A 39 -4.53 19.90 14.13
C ILE A 39 -3.40 19.14 14.84
N THR A 40 -2.32 19.82 15.18
CA THR A 40 -1.18 19.20 15.90
C THR A 40 -1.58 18.65 17.25
N GLU A 41 -2.32 19.43 18.05
CA GLU A 41 -2.81 18.97 19.34
C GLU A 41 -3.82 17.81 19.18
N SER A 42 -4.66 17.83 18.15
CA SER A 42 -5.58 16.72 17.79
C SER A 42 -4.79 15.44 17.52
N ILE A 43 -3.72 15.50 16.74
CA ILE A 43 -2.85 14.35 16.44
C ILE A 43 -2.16 13.84 17.71
N ARG A 44 -1.62 14.74 18.53
CA ARG A 44 -0.96 14.40 19.80
C ARG A 44 -1.92 13.67 20.75
N LEU A 45 -3.11 14.21 20.98
CA LEU A 45 -4.13 13.64 21.86
C LEU A 45 -4.62 12.27 21.37
N LYS A 46 -4.84 12.11 20.05
CA LYS A 46 -5.22 10.81 19.45
C LYS A 46 -4.16 9.74 19.72
N ARG A 47 -2.88 10.09 19.56
CA ARG A 47 -1.76 9.15 19.83
C ARG A 47 -1.60 8.84 21.31
N GLU A 48 -1.79 9.83 22.18
CA GLU A 48 -1.80 9.61 23.62
C GLU A 48 -2.92 8.63 24.02
N ILE A 49 -4.14 8.81 23.50
CA ILE A 49 -5.25 7.87 23.73
C ILE A 49 -4.88 6.46 23.26
N GLU A 50 -4.27 6.32 22.09
CA GLU A 50 -3.85 5.02 21.58
C GLU A 50 -2.76 4.38 22.47
N ARG A 51 -1.78 5.17 22.94
CA ARG A 51 -0.74 4.71 23.87
C ARG A 51 -1.34 4.22 25.17
N LEU A 52 -2.22 5.02 25.78
CA LEU A 52 -2.91 4.67 27.01
C LEU A 52 -3.81 3.45 26.82
N THR A 53 -4.44 3.30 25.66
CA THR A 53 -5.25 2.12 25.34
C THR A 53 -4.39 0.86 25.25
N LYS A 54 -3.20 0.94 24.64
CA LYS A 54 -2.23 -0.18 24.64
C LYS A 54 -1.74 -0.49 26.05
N LYS A 55 -1.38 0.53 26.83
CA LYS A 55 -0.95 0.39 28.23
C LYS A 55 -2.03 -0.26 29.10
N MET A 56 -3.29 0.11 28.92
CA MET A 56 -4.42 -0.47 29.64
C MET A 56 -4.60 -1.97 29.35
N LYS A 57 -4.28 -2.43 28.13
CA LYS A 57 -4.33 -3.85 27.76
C LYS A 57 -3.24 -4.67 28.42
N SER A 58 -2.04 -4.10 28.57
CA SER A 58 -0.90 -4.75 29.23
C SER A 58 -0.95 -4.65 30.76
N GLU A 59 -1.72 -3.71 31.30
CA GLU A 59 -1.86 -3.52 32.75
C GLU A 59 -2.52 -4.75 33.40
N LYS A 60 -1.98 -5.21 34.52
CA LYS A 60 -2.55 -6.34 35.27
C LYS A 60 -3.44 -5.86 36.41
N GLU A 61 -3.05 -4.77 37.06
CA GLU A 61 -3.73 -4.25 38.23
C GLU A 61 -5.03 -3.52 37.90
N ARG A 62 -6.09 -3.81 38.65
CA ARG A 62 -7.39 -3.13 38.48
C ARG A 62 -7.33 -1.65 38.82
N SER A 63 -6.59 -1.28 39.87
CA SER A 63 -6.32 0.11 40.27
C SER A 63 -5.60 0.88 39.16
N GLY A 64 -4.55 0.30 38.56
CA GLY A 64 -3.82 0.84 37.42
C GLY A 64 -4.73 1.06 36.20
N LYS A 65 -5.58 0.08 35.87
CA LYS A 65 -6.56 0.20 34.77
C LYS A 65 -7.53 1.35 34.97
N ILE A 66 -8.02 1.56 36.20
CA ILE A 66 -8.95 2.66 36.52
C ILE A 66 -8.26 4.02 36.31
N LYS A 67 -7.01 4.17 36.77
CA LYS A 67 -6.22 5.38 36.55
C LYS A 67 -6.03 5.67 35.06
N ILE A 68 -5.60 4.66 34.28
CA ILE A 68 -5.41 4.79 32.83
C ILE A 68 -6.73 5.13 32.12
N LYS A 69 -7.86 4.54 32.54
CA LYS A 69 -9.19 4.86 31.98
C LYS A 69 -9.58 6.31 32.25
N LYS A 70 -9.26 6.84 33.43
CA LYS A 70 -9.49 8.26 33.77
C LYS A 70 -8.65 9.17 32.88
N GLU A 71 -7.38 8.84 32.65
CA GLU A 71 -6.50 9.57 31.73
C GLU A 71 -7.02 9.55 30.29
N ILE A 72 -7.46 8.39 29.78
CA ILE A 72 -8.08 8.28 28.45
C ILE A 72 -9.31 9.20 28.34
N ASN A 73 -10.16 9.21 29.37
CA ASN A 73 -11.34 10.08 29.38
C ASN A 73 -10.95 11.56 29.39
N ASN A 74 -9.92 11.95 30.14
CA ASN A 74 -9.41 13.31 30.15
C ASN A 74 -8.83 13.71 28.77
N SER A 75 -8.07 12.85 28.10
CA SER A 75 -7.57 13.13 26.76
C SER A 75 -8.71 13.22 25.73
N LYS A 76 -9.78 12.41 25.89
CA LYS A 76 -10.99 12.51 25.06
C LYS A 76 -11.76 13.82 25.27
N THR A 77 -11.89 14.29 26.51
CA THR A 77 -12.56 15.58 26.77
C THR A 77 -11.74 16.75 26.22
N LYS A 78 -10.42 16.72 26.36
CA LYS A 78 -9.52 17.69 25.70
C LYS A 78 -9.68 17.65 24.18
N LEU A 79 -9.75 16.46 23.59
CA LEU A 79 -9.93 16.31 22.14
C LEU A 79 -11.24 16.94 21.66
N ARG A 80 -12.34 16.75 22.40
CA ARG A 80 -13.63 17.39 22.09
C ARG A 80 -13.57 18.91 22.15
N LYS A 81 -12.89 19.48 23.15
CA LYS A 81 -12.66 20.93 23.23
C LYS A 81 -11.82 21.42 22.05
N ASN A 82 -10.77 20.68 21.69
CA ASN A 82 -9.93 20.99 20.55
C ASN A 82 -10.67 20.89 19.21
N ASP A 83 -11.64 19.99 19.07
CA ASP A 83 -12.50 19.93 17.88
C ASP A 83 -13.34 21.21 17.70
N LEU A 84 -13.76 21.86 18.80
CA LEU A 84 -14.43 23.16 18.74
C LEU A 84 -13.47 24.25 18.25
N PHE A 85 -12.24 24.30 18.79
CA PHE A 85 -11.22 25.25 18.34
C PHE A 85 -10.87 25.08 16.85
N LYS A 86 -10.74 23.83 16.37
CA LYS A 86 -10.52 23.57 14.93
C LYS A 86 -11.63 24.11 14.04
N ARG A 87 -12.88 24.12 14.53
CA ARG A 87 -14.01 24.70 13.78
C ARG A 87 -13.94 26.21 13.79
N LEU A 88 -13.66 26.82 14.95
CA LEU A 88 -13.53 28.26 15.13
C LEU A 88 -12.44 28.85 14.23
N HIS A 89 -11.27 28.20 14.19
CA HIS A 89 -10.10 28.65 13.42
C HIS A 89 -10.07 28.13 11.97
N GLY A 90 -11.11 27.45 11.51
CA GLY A 90 -11.19 26.93 10.13
C GLY A 90 -10.27 25.74 9.79
N GLU A 91 -9.43 25.31 10.73
CA GLU A 91 -8.52 24.17 10.59
C GLU A 91 -9.25 22.85 10.28
N SER A 92 -10.52 22.72 10.66
CA SER A 92 -11.34 21.54 10.38
C SER A 92 -11.45 21.21 8.88
N LYS A 93 -11.49 22.21 8.01
CA LYS A 93 -11.53 22.00 6.54
C LYS A 93 -10.19 21.48 6.04
N GLN A 94 -9.09 21.98 6.60
CA GLN A 94 -7.73 21.59 6.25
C GLN A 94 -7.39 20.19 6.72
N GLU A 95 -7.73 19.84 7.97
CA GLU A 95 -7.57 18.46 8.49
C GLU A 95 -8.32 17.47 7.58
N SER A 96 -9.55 17.80 7.17
CA SER A 96 -10.34 16.97 6.26
C SER A 96 -9.67 16.77 4.90
N LYS A 97 -9.08 17.83 4.35
CA LYS A 97 -8.34 17.79 3.07
C LYS A 97 -7.09 16.91 3.18
N PHE A 98 -6.32 17.05 4.25
CA PHE A 98 -5.15 16.22 4.55
C PHE A 98 -5.52 14.76 4.78
N GLN A 99 -6.62 14.51 5.50
CA GLN A 99 -7.06 13.14 5.76
C GLN A 99 -7.57 12.45 4.50
N ARG A 100 -8.29 13.17 3.62
CA ARG A 100 -8.72 12.65 2.32
C ARG A 100 -7.54 12.29 1.43
N THR A 101 -6.56 13.19 1.34
CA THR A 101 -5.33 12.95 0.56
C THR A 101 -4.51 11.78 1.09
N TYR A 102 -4.37 11.67 2.42
CA TYR A 102 -3.71 10.53 3.07
C TYR A 102 -4.44 9.20 2.83
N LYS A 103 -5.76 9.17 2.90
CA LYS A 103 -6.56 7.97 2.59
C LYS A 103 -6.42 7.56 1.12
N LEU A 104 -6.41 8.53 0.21
CA LEU A 104 -6.24 8.29 -1.23
C LEU A 104 -4.84 7.79 -1.58
N SER A 105 -3.79 8.33 -0.97
CA SER A 105 -2.42 7.83 -1.21
C SER A 105 -2.28 6.39 -0.71
N ASN A 106 -2.82 6.10 0.47
CA ASN A 106 -2.77 4.75 1.05
C ASN A 106 -3.62 3.73 0.24
N SER A 107 -4.77 4.15 -0.31
CA SER A 107 -5.61 3.26 -1.14
C SER A 107 -4.99 2.99 -2.52
N LYS A 108 -4.38 3.99 -3.17
CA LYS A 108 -3.64 3.80 -4.44
C LYS A 108 -2.50 2.79 -4.28
N MET A 109 -1.76 2.82 -3.17
CA MET A 109 -0.74 1.80 -2.87
C MET A 109 -1.35 0.40 -2.75
N ARG A 110 -2.49 0.24 -2.08
CA ARG A 110 -3.16 -1.07 -1.99
C ARG A 110 -3.63 -1.56 -3.36
N VAL A 111 -4.34 -0.74 -4.12
CA VAL A 111 -4.89 -1.13 -5.44
C VAL A 111 -3.79 -1.51 -6.42
N SER A 112 -2.68 -0.75 -6.48
CA SER A 112 -1.55 -1.12 -7.34
C SER A 112 -0.89 -2.45 -6.94
N SER A 113 -0.82 -2.78 -5.65
CA SER A 113 -0.30 -4.07 -5.18
C SER A 113 -1.22 -5.25 -5.54
N PHE A 114 -2.54 -5.01 -5.58
CA PHE A 114 -3.53 -6.02 -5.95
C PHE A 114 -3.67 -6.21 -7.47
N ILE A 115 -3.45 -5.17 -8.30
CA ILE A 115 -3.57 -5.28 -9.77
C ILE A 115 -2.32 -5.92 -10.41
N LYS A 116 -1.13 -5.72 -9.82
CA LYS A 116 0.11 -6.30 -10.36
C LYS A 116 0.11 -7.83 -10.37
N LYS A 117 -0.44 -8.48 -9.33
CA LYS A 117 -0.49 -9.94 -9.21
C LYS A 117 -1.32 -10.63 -10.32
N PRO A 118 -2.61 -10.29 -10.53
CA PRO A 118 -3.42 -10.90 -11.59
C PRO A 118 -2.91 -10.53 -12.98
N TYR A 119 -2.39 -9.31 -13.19
CA TYR A 119 -1.82 -8.93 -14.47
C TYR A 119 -0.63 -9.83 -14.86
N ILE A 120 0.29 -10.10 -13.94
CA ILE A 120 1.43 -11.01 -14.19
C ILE A 120 0.94 -12.44 -14.47
N ILE A 121 -0.03 -12.92 -13.72
CA ILE A 121 -0.58 -14.29 -13.88
C ILE A 121 -1.28 -14.44 -15.24
N ILE A 122 -2.13 -13.48 -15.61
CA ILE A 122 -2.85 -13.49 -16.89
C ILE A 122 -1.87 -13.37 -18.06
N ASN A 123 -0.88 -12.47 -17.96
CA ASN A 123 0.10 -12.27 -19.03
C ASN A 123 0.98 -13.52 -19.22
N ASN A 124 1.42 -14.17 -18.14
CA ASN A 124 2.15 -15.43 -18.23
C ASN A 124 1.28 -16.57 -18.80
N LYS A 125 -0.01 -16.63 -18.45
CA LYS A 125 -0.93 -17.64 -18.97
C LYS A 125 -1.20 -17.44 -20.47
N LEU A 126 -1.37 -16.19 -20.92
CA LEU A 126 -1.50 -15.85 -22.35
C LEU A 126 -0.24 -16.20 -23.13
N ARG A 127 0.94 -15.88 -22.60
CA ARG A 127 2.23 -16.21 -23.22
C ARG A 127 2.44 -17.72 -23.34
N ASN A 128 2.02 -18.48 -22.33
CA ASN A 128 2.07 -19.96 -22.36
C ASN A 128 1.07 -20.56 -23.34
N LEU A 129 -0.14 -20.00 -23.46
CA LEU A 129 -1.14 -20.44 -24.45
C LEU A 129 -0.68 -20.15 -25.89
N GLN A 130 -0.09 -18.98 -26.14
CA GLN A 130 0.50 -18.64 -27.43
C GLN A 130 1.63 -19.60 -27.80
N LYS A 131 2.55 -19.90 -26.86
CA LYS A 131 3.61 -20.89 -27.07
C LYS A 131 3.06 -22.29 -27.37
N LYS A 132 2.05 -22.75 -26.62
CA LYS A 132 1.40 -24.05 -26.87
C LYS A 132 0.75 -24.11 -28.26
N LYS A 133 0.07 -23.04 -28.69
CA LYS A 133 -0.55 -22.95 -30.02
C LYS A 133 0.50 -22.93 -31.14
N LYS A 134 1.60 -22.19 -30.98
CA LYS A 134 2.75 -22.20 -31.90
C LYS A 134 3.29 -23.63 -32.05
N ASN A 135 3.60 -24.28 -30.93
CA ASN A 135 4.16 -25.64 -30.92
C ASN A 135 3.22 -26.69 -31.51
N SER A 136 1.90 -26.60 -31.28
CA SER A 136 0.95 -27.56 -31.89
C SER A 136 0.85 -27.39 -33.41
N MET A 137 0.94 -26.16 -33.92
CA MET A 137 0.94 -25.91 -35.37
C MET A 137 2.17 -26.53 -36.04
N TYR A 138 3.32 -26.43 -35.40
CA TYR A 138 4.58 -26.98 -35.90
C TYR A 138 4.67 -28.51 -35.83
N ARG A 139 3.89 -29.19 -34.98
CA ARG A 139 3.94 -30.66 -34.87
C ARG A 139 3.33 -31.41 -36.05
N HIS A 140 2.40 -30.79 -36.78
CA HIS A 140 1.60 -31.48 -37.81
C HIS A 140 1.99 -31.15 -39.25
N LEU A 141 2.94 -30.24 -39.44
CA LEU A 141 3.42 -29.83 -40.76
C LEU A 141 4.77 -30.48 -41.08
N PRO A 142 5.02 -30.90 -42.33
CA PRO A 142 6.32 -31.42 -42.72
C PRO A 142 7.38 -30.30 -42.69
N PRO A 143 8.64 -30.62 -42.33
CA PRO A 143 9.75 -29.66 -42.21
C PRO A 143 10.00 -28.78 -43.44
N THR A 144 9.52 -29.19 -44.61
CA THR A 144 9.61 -28.46 -45.89
C THR A 144 8.68 -27.25 -46.03
N ILE A 145 7.60 -27.15 -45.24
CA ILE A 145 6.66 -26.00 -45.25
C ILE A 145 6.94 -25.04 -44.08
N PHE A 146 7.98 -25.31 -43.28
CA PHE A 146 8.37 -24.43 -42.20
C PHE A 146 9.02 -23.15 -42.71
N ASN A 147 8.45 -22.00 -42.35
CA ASN A 147 9.20 -20.74 -42.39
C ASN A 147 10.22 -20.73 -41.24
N LEU A 148 11.33 -21.46 -41.42
CA LEU A 148 12.43 -21.59 -40.43
C LEU A 148 13.12 -20.25 -40.11
N ARG A 149 12.81 -19.17 -40.84
CA ARG A 149 13.34 -17.82 -40.59
C ARG A 149 12.72 -17.15 -39.35
N GLU A 150 11.54 -17.59 -38.92
CA GLU A 150 10.77 -16.97 -37.82
C GLU A 150 10.95 -17.66 -36.45
N LEU A 151 11.78 -18.71 -36.40
CA LEU A 151 12.04 -19.51 -35.20
C LEU A 151 13.46 -19.26 -34.68
N ASP A 152 13.62 -19.26 -33.36
CA ASP A 152 14.93 -19.15 -32.73
C ASP A 152 15.74 -20.46 -32.87
N VAL A 153 17.06 -20.41 -32.81
CA VAL A 153 17.96 -21.55 -33.15
C VAL A 153 17.69 -22.77 -32.26
N THR A 154 17.39 -22.55 -30.98
CA THR A 154 17.05 -23.59 -30.01
C THR A 154 15.68 -24.21 -30.25
N GLU A 155 14.71 -23.40 -30.71
CA GLU A 155 13.35 -23.85 -31.03
C GLU A 155 13.34 -24.74 -32.28
N LYS A 156 14.18 -24.45 -33.30
CA LYS A 156 14.31 -25.27 -34.50
C LYS A 156 14.74 -26.70 -34.18
N GLY A 157 15.75 -26.87 -33.33
CA GLY A 157 16.28 -28.17 -32.96
C GLY A 157 15.28 -29.04 -32.18
N LEU A 158 14.45 -28.42 -31.33
CA LEU A 158 13.42 -29.13 -30.57
C LEU A 158 12.26 -29.58 -31.47
N VAL A 159 11.79 -28.72 -32.36
CA VAL A 159 10.68 -29.03 -33.28
C VAL A 159 11.05 -30.18 -34.24
N LEU A 160 12.27 -30.18 -34.77
CA LEU A 160 12.78 -31.27 -35.62
C LEU A 160 12.83 -32.62 -34.89
N ARG A 161 13.28 -32.63 -33.62
CA ARG A 161 13.33 -33.85 -32.80
C ARG A 161 11.93 -34.36 -32.48
N GLU A 162 11.00 -33.48 -32.13
CA GLU A 162 9.61 -33.86 -31.85
C GLU A 162 8.92 -34.43 -33.09
N TRP A 163 9.12 -33.83 -34.27
CA TRP A 163 8.56 -34.33 -35.53
C TRP A 163 9.10 -35.71 -35.92
N LEU A 164 10.42 -35.92 -35.81
CA LEU A 164 11.04 -37.22 -36.07
C LEU A 164 10.51 -38.31 -35.14
N HIS A 165 10.27 -37.97 -33.87
CA HIS A 165 9.72 -38.88 -32.89
C HIS A 165 8.26 -39.29 -33.20
N GLU A 166 7.43 -38.35 -33.63
CA GLU A 166 6.05 -38.61 -34.09
C GLU A 166 6.00 -39.48 -35.36
N LYS A 167 6.90 -39.22 -36.33
CA LYS A 167 7.04 -40.04 -37.54
C LYS A 167 7.42 -41.49 -37.22
N ARG A 168 8.32 -41.70 -36.26
CA ARG A 168 8.73 -43.05 -35.81
C ARG A 168 7.58 -43.79 -35.11
N LYS A 169 6.75 -43.08 -34.33
CA LYS A 169 5.56 -43.67 -33.69
C LYS A 169 4.43 -44.05 -34.66
N LYS A 170 4.34 -43.41 -35.83
CA LYS A 170 3.32 -43.75 -36.85
C LYS A 170 3.69 -44.94 -37.74
N ASN A 171 4.96 -45.34 -37.73
CA ASN A 171 5.49 -46.43 -38.55
C ASN A 171 5.70 -47.73 -37.74
N HIS A 172 5.20 -47.77 -36.50
CA HIS A 172 5.21 -48.90 -35.58
C HIS A 172 3.78 -49.13 -35.09
#